data_AF-A0A9W7EWB7-F1
#
_entry.id   AF-A0A9W7EWB7-F1
#
_cell.length_a   1.000
_cell.length_b   1.000
_cell.length_c   1.000
_cell.angle_alpha   90.00
_cell.angle_beta   90.00
_cell.angle_gamma   90.00
#
_symmetry.space_group_name_H-M   'P 1'
#
loop_
_entity.id
_entity.type
_entity.pdbx_description
1 polymer ?
#
loop_
_entity_poly.entity_id
_entity_poly.type
_entity_poly.pdbx_seq_one_letter_code
_entity_poly.pdbx_strand_id
1 'polypeptide(L)'
;MHRSWNPSPSRSSLLRTLAFTVLAVFFIAYSYNALGSAPADAGDGLVMGGTMSSSSGEKMVGGDRDEHGCIGSAGYTYCKGMGKCVRPWTVNMGLC
;
A
#
# COMPACT_ATOMS: atom_id res chain seq x y z
N MET A 1 -23.30 40.17 27.72
CA MET A 1 -22.18 39.62 28.52
C MET A 1 -21.60 38.40 27.82
N HIS A 2 -20.80 38.58 26.76
CA HIS A 2 -20.04 37.48 26.18
C HIS A 2 -18.70 37.41 26.92
N ARG A 3 -18.61 36.53 27.92
CA ARG A 3 -17.32 36.19 28.53
C ARG A 3 -16.55 35.38 27.48
N SER A 4 -15.66 36.06 26.76
CA SER A 4 -14.63 35.42 25.94
C SER A 4 -13.72 34.61 26.87
N TRP A 5 -14.06 33.34 27.08
CA TRP A 5 -13.18 32.41 27.75
C TRP A 5 -12.06 32.06 26.78
N ASN A 6 -10.91 32.69 26.97
CA ASN A 6 -9.70 32.38 26.23
C ASN A 6 -8.87 31.41 27.10
N PRO A 7 -8.92 30.08 26.87
CA PRO A 7 -8.11 29.16 27.63
C PRO A 7 -6.65 29.36 27.25
N SER A 8 -5.87 29.95 28.15
CA SER A 8 -4.42 30.01 28.01
C SER A 8 -3.88 28.57 27.95
N PRO A 9 -3.26 28.14 26.85
CA PRO A 9 -2.75 26.79 26.76
C PRO A 9 -1.57 26.66 27.74
N SER A 10 -1.69 25.73 28.69
CA SER A 10 -0.58 25.40 29.58
C SER A 10 0.63 24.99 28.75
N ARG A 11 1.82 25.37 29.20
CA ARG A 11 3.10 25.09 28.51
C ARG A 11 3.29 23.59 28.20
N SER A 12 2.68 22.72 29.00
CA SER A 12 2.63 21.27 28.81
C SER A 12 1.72 20.81 27.67
N SER A 13 0.60 21.51 27.43
CA SER A 13 -0.29 21.23 26.28
C SER A 13 0.36 21.63 24.96
N LEU A 14 1.08 22.76 24.93
CA LEU A 14 1.82 23.20 23.75
C LEU A 14 2.95 22.24 23.38
N LEU A 15 3.71 21.76 24.37
CA LEU A 15 4.80 20.81 24.12
C LEU A 15 4.27 19.48 23.57
N ARG A 16 3.13 19.00 24.07
CA ARG A 16 2.47 17.79 23.57
C ARG A 16 1.97 17.97 22.14
N THR A 17 1.25 19.06 21.86
CA THR A 17 0.76 19.33 20.50
C THR A 17 1.90 19.46 19.50
N LEU A 18 2.98 20.15 19.87
CA LEU A 18 4.16 20.30 19.02
C LEU A 18 4.85 18.95 18.76
N ALA A 19 5.02 18.12 19.79
CA ALA A 19 5.60 16.78 19.64
C ALA A 19 4.76 15.89 18.70
N PHE A 20 3.43 15.87 18.85
CA PHE A 20 2.56 15.10 17.96
C PHE A 20 2.60 15.62 16.51
N THR A 21 2.59 16.95 16.32
CA THR A 21 2.67 17.53 14.96
C THR A 21 4.01 17.24 14.28
N VAL A 22 5.12 17.26 15.02
CA VAL A 22 6.46 16.96 14.47
C VAL A 22 6.58 15.49 14.10
N LEU A 23 6.12 14.58 14.96
CA LEU A 23 6.13 13.14 14.68
C LEU A 23 5.24 12.79 13.47
N ALA A 24 4.05 13.40 13.38
CA ALA A 24 3.15 13.19 12.25
C ALA A 24 3.77 13.68 10.93
N VAL A 25 4.33 14.89 10.89
CA VAL A 25 4.97 15.44 9.68
C VAL A 25 6.20 14.61 9.28
N PHE A 26 7.00 14.14 10.23
CA PHE A 26 8.14 13.29 9.95
C PHE A 26 7.73 11.93 9.37
N PHE A 27 6.68 11.31 9.92
CA PHE A 27 6.17 10.02 9.43
C PHE A 27 5.54 10.13 8.03
N ILE A 28 4.77 11.20 7.81
CA ILE A 28 4.19 11.58 6.52
C ILE A 28 5.31 11.82 5.50
N ALA A 29 6.31 12.64 5.82
CA ALA A 29 7.44 12.87 4.93
C ALA A 29 8.23 11.58 4.66
N TYR A 30 8.47 10.75 5.68
CA TYR A 30 9.20 9.48 5.52
C TYR A 30 8.46 8.49 4.61
N SER A 31 7.14 8.36 4.76
CA SER A 31 6.34 7.50 3.89
C SER A 31 6.22 8.03 2.46
N TYR A 32 6.19 9.35 2.26
CA TYR A 32 6.24 9.93 0.92
C TYR A 32 7.64 9.88 0.28
N ASN A 33 8.72 9.92 1.07
CA ASN A 33 10.09 9.71 0.57
C ASN A 33 10.35 8.25 0.15
N ALA A 34 9.56 7.28 0.65
CA ALA A 34 9.61 5.89 0.19
C ALA A 34 8.88 5.65 -1.15
N LEU A 35 8.18 6.66 -1.70
CA LEU A 35 7.43 6.57 -2.96
C LEU A 35 8.07 7.39 -4.11
N GLY A 36 9.29 7.90 -3.90
CA GLY A 36 9.91 8.92 -4.75
C GLY A 36 11.18 8.53 -5.51
N SER A 37 11.42 7.25 -5.80
CA SER A 37 12.52 6.85 -6.69
C SER A 37 12.23 5.53 -7.41
N ALA A 38 11.24 5.54 -8.31
CA ALA A 38 11.22 4.60 -9.42
C ALA A 38 11.72 5.36 -10.66
N PRO A 39 12.94 5.08 -11.16
CA PRO A 39 13.36 5.63 -12.45
C PRO A 39 12.43 5.07 -13.54
N ALA A 40 11.87 5.98 -14.35
CA ALA A 40 11.43 5.63 -15.69
C ALA A 40 12.66 5.23 -16.53
N ASP A 41 12.42 4.42 -17.57
CA ASP A 41 13.32 4.10 -18.71
C ASP A 41 14.62 3.30 -18.39
N ALA A 42 15.14 2.37 -19.22
CA ALA A 42 14.91 1.97 -20.60
C ALA A 42 15.33 0.49 -20.80
N GLY A 43 14.74 -0.21 -21.77
CA GLY A 43 15.11 -1.58 -22.12
C GLY A 43 14.48 -2.05 -23.43
N ASP A 44 14.87 -1.43 -24.55
CA ASP A 44 14.67 -1.96 -25.89
C ASP A 44 15.66 -3.10 -26.16
N GLY A 45 15.15 -4.30 -26.44
CA GLY A 45 15.96 -5.48 -26.75
C GLY A 45 15.15 -6.52 -27.49
N LEU A 46 15.37 -6.57 -28.80
CA LEU A 46 14.89 -7.59 -29.74
C LEU A 46 15.23 -9.00 -29.23
N VAL A 47 14.24 -9.86 -28.98
CA VAL A 47 14.47 -11.30 -28.79
C VAL A 47 13.66 -12.07 -29.82
N MET A 48 14.37 -12.59 -30.82
CA MET A 48 13.89 -13.62 -31.74
C MET A 48 13.84 -14.95 -30.99
N GLY A 49 12.79 -15.74 -31.26
CA GLY A 49 12.37 -16.91 -30.48
C GLY A 49 13.49 -17.85 -30.00
N GLY A 50 13.50 -18.08 -28.69
CA GLY A 50 14.11 -19.23 -28.03
C GLY A 50 13.01 -20.01 -27.30
N THR A 51 13.02 -21.33 -27.44
CA THR A 51 12.14 -22.27 -26.75
C THR A 51 11.99 -21.91 -25.26
N MET A 52 10.77 -21.61 -24.81
CA MET A 52 10.44 -21.47 -23.38
C MET A 52 10.44 -22.86 -22.72
N SER A 53 11.64 -23.42 -22.57
CA SER A 53 11.90 -24.53 -21.66
C SER A 53 12.23 -23.93 -20.30
N SER A 54 11.25 -24.06 -19.40
CA SER A 54 11.42 -24.31 -17.97
C SER A 54 12.86 -24.17 -17.46
N SER A 55 13.23 -22.96 -17.06
CA SER A 55 14.28 -22.73 -16.08
C SER A 55 13.57 -22.51 -14.76
N SER A 56 13.85 -23.41 -13.83
CA SER A 56 13.49 -23.39 -12.42
C SER A 56 13.93 -22.09 -11.74
N GLY A 57 13.28 -20.98 -12.06
CA GLY A 57 13.10 -19.90 -11.11
C GLY A 57 12.17 -20.46 -10.05
N GLU A 58 12.67 -20.54 -8.82
CA GLU A 58 11.83 -20.61 -7.62
C GLU A 58 10.62 -19.70 -7.85
N LYS A 59 9.47 -20.27 -8.25
CA LYS A 59 8.24 -19.53 -8.45
C LYS A 59 7.83 -19.15 -7.04
N MET A 60 8.41 -18.07 -6.52
CA MET A 60 8.09 -17.54 -5.21
C MET A 60 6.56 -17.56 -5.13
N VAL A 61 6.02 -18.36 -4.23
CA VAL A 61 4.59 -18.52 -4.06
C VAL A 61 4.02 -17.10 -3.88
N GLY A 62 3.26 -16.63 -4.87
CA GLY A 62 2.80 -15.23 -4.94
C GLY A 62 3.40 -14.36 -6.05
N GLY A 63 4.14 -14.90 -7.03
CA GLY A 63 4.54 -14.13 -8.21
C GLY A 63 3.37 -13.71 -9.12
N ASP A 64 2.22 -14.39 -9.04
CA ASP A 64 1.03 -14.13 -9.87
C ASP A 64 0.05 -13.13 -9.19
N ARG A 65 0.57 -12.00 -8.71
CA ARG A 65 -0.25 -10.95 -8.09
C ARG A 65 -0.89 -10.06 -9.16
N ASP A 66 -2.19 -9.80 -9.03
CA ASP A 66 -2.92 -8.79 -9.81
C ASP A 66 -2.63 -7.36 -9.32
N GLU A 67 -3.25 -6.35 -9.94
CA GLU A 67 -3.08 -4.92 -9.59
C GLU A 67 -3.46 -4.61 -8.14
N HIS A 68 -4.27 -5.48 -7.52
CA HIS A 68 -4.69 -5.38 -6.12
C HIS A 68 -3.83 -6.22 -5.17
N GLY A 69 -2.80 -6.90 -5.69
CA GLY A 69 -1.91 -7.77 -4.93
C GLY A 69 -2.49 -9.15 -4.64
N CYS A 70 -3.60 -9.53 -5.29
CA CYS A 70 -4.23 -10.84 -5.11
C CYS A 70 -3.59 -11.90 -6.00
N ILE A 71 -3.32 -13.06 -5.40
CA ILE A 71 -2.64 -14.16 -6.07
C ILE A 71 -3.66 -15.05 -6.75
N GLY A 72 -3.94 -14.81 -8.04
CA GLY A 72 -4.92 -15.56 -8.81
C GLY A 72 -4.60 -17.06 -8.87
N SER A 73 -3.32 -17.41 -8.94
CA SER A 73 -2.86 -18.81 -8.94
C SER A 73 -3.10 -19.55 -7.62
N ALA A 74 -3.27 -18.84 -6.50
CA ALA A 74 -3.65 -19.40 -5.21
C ALA A 74 -5.18 -19.38 -5.00
N GLY A 75 -5.95 -18.98 -6.02
CA GLY A 75 -7.41 -18.87 -5.97
C GLY A 75 -7.91 -17.66 -5.19
N TYR A 76 -7.09 -16.61 -5.03
CA TYR A 76 -7.52 -15.33 -4.47
C TYR A 76 -8.00 -14.38 -5.56
N THR A 77 -9.11 -13.71 -5.30
CA THR A 77 -9.70 -12.69 -6.17
C THR A 77 -9.96 -11.43 -5.37
N TYR A 78 -9.70 -10.26 -5.96
CA TYR A 78 -10.01 -8.99 -5.31
C TYR A 78 -11.52 -8.78 -5.17
N CYS A 79 -11.96 -8.44 -3.95
CA CYS A 79 -13.35 -8.14 -3.66
C CYS A 79 -13.50 -6.67 -3.27
N LYS A 80 -14.20 -5.89 -4.10
CA LYS A 80 -14.42 -4.45 -3.87
C LYS A 80 -15.24 -4.16 -2.62
N GLY A 81 -16.22 -5.01 -2.30
CA GLY A 81 -17.05 -4.88 -1.10
C GLY A 81 -16.26 -5.02 0.20
N MET A 82 -15.18 -5.82 0.20
CA MET A 82 -14.35 -6.06 1.38
C MET A 82 -12.98 -5.37 1.31
N GLY A 83 -12.61 -4.79 0.17
CA GLY A 83 -11.32 -4.14 -0.06
C GLY A 83 -10.12 -5.07 0.10
N LYS A 84 -10.30 -6.39 -0.07
CA LYS A 84 -9.26 -7.40 0.16
C LYS A 84 -9.38 -8.58 -0.78
N CYS A 85 -8.30 -9.33 -0.89
CA CYS A 85 -8.25 -10.59 -1.61
C CYS A 85 -9.00 -11.67 -0.83
N VAL A 86 -9.99 -12.28 -1.46
CA VAL A 86 -10.80 -13.35 -0.87
C VAL A 86 -10.81 -14.55 -1.80
N ARG A 87 -11.07 -15.72 -1.23
CA ARG A 87 -11.33 -16.92 -2.01
C ARG A 87 -12.83 -16.96 -2.29
N PRO A 88 -13.30 -17.01 -3.55
CA PRO A 88 -14.72 -16.88 -3.88
C PRO A 88 -15.63 -17.92 -3.22
N TRP A 89 -15.09 -19.05 -2.75
CA TRP A 89 -15.85 -20.07 -2.00
C TRP A 89 -15.90 -19.83 -0.49
N THR A 90 -15.09 -18.90 0.01
CA THR A 90 -15.07 -18.51 1.44
C THR A 90 -16.01 -17.35 1.72
N VAL A 91 -16.37 -16.59 0.68
CA VAL A 91 -17.32 -15.49 0.73
C VAL A 91 -18.57 -15.89 -0.03
N ASN A 92 -19.73 -15.39 0.39
CA ASN A 92 -20.91 -15.54 -0.45
C ASN A 92 -20.70 -14.68 -1.71
N MET A 93 -20.94 -15.27 -2.88
CA MET A 93 -20.74 -14.63 -4.19
C MET A 93 -21.57 -13.33 -4.39
N GLY A 94 -22.49 -12.99 -3.48
CA GLY A 94 -23.22 -11.72 -3.49
C GLY A 94 -22.68 -10.63 -2.55
N LEU A 95 -21.61 -10.91 -1.78
CA LEU A 95 -20.92 -9.91 -0.95
C LEU A 95 -19.67 -9.34 -1.63
N CYS A 96 -19.30 -9.92 -2.77
CA CYS A 96 -18.28 -9.47 -3.70
C CYS A 96 -18.96 -9.30 -5.06
#